data_AF-A0A924AQP9-F1
#
_entry.id   AF-A0A924AQP9-F1
#
_cell.length_a   1.000
_cell.length_b   1.000
_cell.length_c   1.000
_cell.angle_alpha   90.00
_cell.angle_beta   90.00
_cell.angle_gamma   90.00
#
_symmetry.space_group_name_H-M   'P 1'
#
loop_
_entity.id
_entity.type
_entity.pdbx_description
1 polymer ?
#
loop_
_entity_poly.entity_id
_entity_poly.type
_entity_poly.pdbx_seq_one_letter_code
_entity_poly.pdbx_strand_id
1 'polypeptide(L)'
;MRGPLSAAAWHWSCSADTVPGKRTFLNTEYFLTHLSTFDKPLRIAVIGGGPAGLMAAEVLASAGPAVSVQLFDAMPSVGRKFLLAGKGGLNLTHAEPMALFAQRFGDEGAPLLPMIASFGPAEVRAWAAGLGVDTFVGSSGRVFPTDMKAAPLLRAWLHRLRRAGVRFSM
;
A
#
# COMPACT_ATOMS: atom_id res chain seq x y z
N MET A 1 -26.64 -5.89 6.43
CA MET A 1 -26.39 -4.84 5.41
C MET A 1 -25.35 -3.90 5.99
N ARG A 2 -24.09 -3.97 5.53
CA ARG A 2 -23.00 -3.07 5.97
C ARG A 2 -22.79 -2.06 4.84
N GLY A 3 -22.90 -0.77 5.15
CA GLY A 3 -22.71 0.32 4.19
C GLY A 3 -21.25 0.47 3.76
N PRO A 4 -20.98 1.25 2.70
CA PRO A 4 -19.62 1.53 2.26
C PRO A 4 -18.88 2.36 3.31
N LEU A 5 -17.60 2.04 3.53
CA LEU A 5 -16.68 2.85 4.33
C LEU A 5 -16.50 4.21 3.63
N SER A 6 -16.77 5.30 4.36
CA SER A 6 -16.60 6.67 3.83
C SER A 6 -15.12 6.99 3.66
N ALA A 7 -14.76 7.37 2.44
CA ALA A 7 -13.47 7.91 2.03
C ALA A 7 -13.33 9.35 2.59
N ALA A 8 -12.24 9.63 3.32
CA ALA A 8 -11.97 10.92 3.94
C ALA A 8 -11.14 11.79 2.97
N ALA A 9 -11.77 12.86 2.46
CA ALA A 9 -11.23 13.72 1.42
C ALA A 9 -9.92 14.42 1.81
N TRP A 10 -8.84 14.10 1.09
CA TRP A 10 -7.54 14.77 1.20
C TRP A 10 -7.49 16.10 0.41
N HIS A 11 -6.99 17.19 1.00
CA HIS A 11 -6.55 18.39 0.28
C HIS A 11 -5.09 18.71 0.68
N TRP A 12 -4.16 18.57 -0.27
CA TRP A 12 -2.78 19.04 -0.16
C TRP A 12 -2.46 19.92 -1.36
N SER A 13 -2.15 21.19 -1.13
CA SER A 13 -1.76 22.16 -2.16
C SER A 13 -0.24 22.24 -2.24
N CYS A 14 0.35 21.68 -3.30
CA CYS A 14 1.68 22.04 -3.75
C CYS A 14 1.51 22.79 -5.07
N SER A 15 2.02 24.02 -5.18
CA SER A 15 1.92 24.85 -6.39
C SER A 15 2.43 24.07 -7.59
N ALA A 16 1.52 23.76 -8.50
CA ALA A 16 1.82 23.06 -9.73
C ALA A 16 2.48 24.03 -10.71
N ASP A 17 3.78 23.88 -10.94
CA ASP A 17 4.36 24.31 -12.20
C ASP A 17 3.81 23.37 -13.29
N THR A 18 2.75 23.82 -13.94
CA THR A 18 2.00 23.06 -14.94
C THR A 18 2.78 22.98 -16.25
N VAL A 19 3.37 21.81 -16.53
CA VAL A 19 3.73 21.42 -17.90
C VAL A 19 2.42 21.14 -18.66
N PRO A 20 2.17 21.78 -19.81
CA PRO A 20 0.98 21.51 -20.62
C PRO A 20 0.84 20.02 -20.94
N GLY A 21 -0.33 19.43 -20.64
CA GLY A 21 -0.62 18.01 -20.87
C GLY A 21 -0.30 17.05 -19.72
N LYS A 22 0.33 17.50 -18.63
CA LYS A 22 0.48 16.70 -17.39
C LYS A 22 -0.58 17.10 -16.37
N ARG A 23 -1.49 16.18 -16.04
CA ARG A 23 -2.35 16.30 -14.86
C ARG A 23 -1.68 15.59 -13.68
N THR A 24 -1.26 16.36 -12.69
CA THR A 24 -0.78 15.83 -11.41
C THR A 24 -1.99 15.62 -10.51
N PHE A 25 -2.29 14.36 -10.18
CA PHE A 25 -3.33 14.02 -9.21
C PHE A 25 -2.66 13.76 -7.86
N LEU A 26 -2.82 14.68 -6.91
CA LEU A 26 -2.17 14.63 -5.59
C LEU A 26 -3.04 13.98 -4.50
N ASN A 27 -4.27 13.59 -4.82
CA ASN A 27 -5.19 12.93 -3.90
C ASN A 27 -5.63 11.59 -4.50
N THR A 28 -5.35 10.49 -3.79
CA THR A 28 -5.73 9.13 -4.17
C THR A 28 -7.26 8.98 -4.31
N GLU A 29 -8.05 9.52 -3.38
CA GLU A 29 -9.52 9.48 -3.50
C GLU A 29 -10.02 10.30 -4.68
N TYR A 30 -9.44 11.48 -4.93
CA TYR A 30 -9.84 12.29 -6.07
C TYR A 30 -9.50 11.59 -7.39
N PHE A 31 -8.31 11.01 -7.49
CA PHE A 31 -7.89 10.23 -8.64
C PHE A 31 -8.84 9.04 -8.86
N LEU A 32 -9.09 8.24 -7.82
CA LEU A 32 -9.94 7.06 -7.87
C LEU A 32 -11.41 7.38 -8.21
N THR A 33 -11.95 8.48 -7.68
CA THR A 33 -13.34 8.89 -7.91
C THR A 33 -13.57 9.44 -9.34
N HIS A 34 -12.52 9.94 -10.00
CA HIS A 34 -12.58 10.52 -11.35
C HIS A 34 -12.02 9.59 -12.43
N LEU A 35 -11.82 8.30 -12.14
CA LEU A 35 -11.38 7.33 -13.16
C LEU A 35 -12.46 7.05 -14.20
N SER A 36 -13.74 7.17 -13.81
CA SER A 36 -14.89 7.03 -14.70
C SER A 36 -15.00 8.14 -15.74
N THR A 37 -14.32 9.28 -15.53
CA THR A 37 -14.29 10.40 -16.49
C THR A 37 -13.25 10.25 -17.60
N PHE A 38 -12.49 9.14 -17.63
CA PHE A 38 -11.56 8.89 -18.74
C PHE A 38 -12.19 7.97 -19.79
N ASP A 39 -12.37 8.50 -21.01
CA ASP A 39 -12.85 7.75 -22.18
C ASP A 39 -11.88 6.64 -22.66
N LYS A 40 -10.66 6.61 -22.11
CA LYS A 40 -9.63 5.63 -22.44
C LYS A 40 -9.17 4.91 -21.18
N PRO A 41 -8.85 3.60 -21.27
CA PRO A 41 -8.30 2.86 -20.15
C PRO A 41 -7.01 3.53 -19.66
N LEU A 42 -6.97 3.83 -18.37
CA LEU A 42 -5.84 4.45 -17.70
C LEU A 42 -4.73 3.44 -17.51
N ARG A 43 -3.57 3.75 -18.08
CA ARG A 43 -2.37 2.92 -17.96
C ARG A 43 -1.43 3.57 -16.96
N ILE A 44 -1.11 2.85 -15.88
CA ILE A 44 -0.30 3.36 -14.78
C ILE A 44 0.95 2.50 -14.64
N ALA A 45 2.11 3.15 -14.65
CA ALA A 45 3.40 2.53 -14.37
C ALA A 45 3.77 2.75 -12.91
N VAL A 46 4.09 1.68 -12.19
CA VAL A 46 4.65 1.72 -10.83
C VAL A 46 6.11 1.30 -10.91
N ILE A 47 7.02 2.18 -10.47
CA ILE A 47 8.46 1.91 -10.54
C ILE A 47 8.97 1.52 -9.15
N GLY A 48 9.47 0.29 -9.03
CA GLY A 48 9.98 -0.34 -7.82
C GLY A 48 9.02 -1.36 -7.23
N GLY A 49 9.43 -2.62 -7.17
CA GLY A 49 8.71 -3.75 -6.57
C GLY A 49 9.01 -3.96 -5.08
N GLY A 50 9.29 -2.88 -4.34
CA GLY A 50 9.34 -2.90 -2.88
C GLY A 50 7.94 -2.93 -2.25
N PRO A 51 7.83 -2.97 -0.90
CA PRO A 51 6.55 -2.98 -0.21
C PRO A 51 5.63 -1.80 -0.61
N ALA A 52 6.19 -0.59 -0.70
CA ALA A 52 5.43 0.59 -1.09
C ALA A 52 4.87 0.49 -2.52
N GLY A 53 5.68 0.05 -3.50
CA GLY A 53 5.24 -0.09 -4.88
C GLY A 53 4.24 -1.24 -5.07
N LEU A 54 4.41 -2.35 -4.35
CA LEU A 54 3.44 -3.44 -4.35
C LEU A 54 2.09 -2.99 -3.76
N MET A 55 2.10 -2.20 -2.68
CA MET A 55 0.89 -1.64 -2.09
C MET A 55 0.21 -0.63 -3.02
N ALA A 56 0.99 0.27 -3.63
CA ALA A 56 0.48 1.21 -4.62
C ALA A 56 -0.19 0.47 -5.80
N ALA A 57 0.43 -0.60 -6.30
CA ALA A 57 -0.14 -1.41 -7.37
C ALA A 57 -1.45 -2.11 -6.95
N GLU A 58 -1.57 -2.58 -5.71
CA GLU A 58 -2.82 -3.16 -5.18
C GLU A 58 -3.95 -2.13 -5.16
N VAL A 59 -3.69 -0.95 -4.59
CA VAL A 59 -4.68 0.13 -4.49
C VAL A 59 -5.12 0.58 -5.88
N LEU A 60 -4.18 0.80 -6.80
CA LEU A 60 -4.48 1.22 -8.17
C LEU A 60 -5.23 0.15 -8.97
N ALA A 61 -4.95 -1.14 -8.75
CA ALA A 61 -5.67 -2.22 -9.42
C ALA A 61 -7.11 -2.38 -8.88
N SER A 62 -7.36 -2.01 -7.62
CA SER A 62 -8.70 -2.04 -7.02
C SER A 62 -9.63 -0.94 -7.54
N ALA A 63 -9.08 0.00 -8.32
CA ALA A 63 -9.75 1.21 -8.77
C ALA A 63 -10.82 1.01 -9.85
N GLY A 64 -10.87 -0.19 -10.44
CA GLY A 64 -11.88 -0.59 -11.42
C GLY A 64 -11.29 -1.04 -12.76
N PRO A 65 -12.14 -1.58 -13.66
CA PRO A 65 -11.70 -2.28 -14.88
C PRO A 65 -11.06 -1.36 -15.93
N ALA A 66 -11.27 -0.04 -15.82
CA ALA A 66 -10.64 0.94 -16.69
C ALA A 66 -9.15 1.18 -16.36
N VAL A 67 -8.64 0.66 -15.24
CA VAL A 67 -7.24 0.85 -14.83
C VAL A 67 -6.40 -0.38 -15.16
N SER A 68 -5.30 -0.16 -15.87
CA SER A 68 -4.27 -1.14 -16.16
C SER A 68 -2.98 -0.74 -15.48
N VAL A 69 -2.54 -1.55 -14.50
CA VAL A 69 -1.29 -1.32 -13.76
C VAL A 69 -0.16 -2.21 -14.30
N GLN A 70 1.00 -1.60 -14.55
CA GLN A 70 2.24 -2.30 -14.83
C GLN A 70 3.30 -1.91 -13.81
N LEU A 71 3.82 -2.88 -13.07
CA LEU A 71 4.88 -2.71 -12.09
C LEU A 71 6.21 -3.10 -12.71
N PHE A 72 7.18 -2.20 -12.57
CA PHE A 72 8.56 -2.38 -13.02
C PHE A 72 9.48 -2.52 -11.82
N ASP A 73 10.46 -3.41 -11.89
CA ASP A 73 11.59 -3.45 -10.98
C ASP A 73 12.87 -3.62 -11.80
N ALA A 74 14.00 -3.10 -11.30
CA ALA A 74 15.29 -3.29 -11.95
C ALA A 74 15.89 -4.67 -11.60
N MET A 75 15.38 -5.33 -10.56
CA MET A 75 15.84 -6.62 -10.09
C MET A 75 14.99 -7.75 -10.70
N PRO A 76 15.57 -8.96 -10.92
CA PRO A 76 14.85 -10.12 -11.46
C PRO A 76 13.67 -10.63 -10.62
N SER A 77 13.49 -10.08 -9.42
CA SER A 77 12.43 -10.45 -8.47
C SER A 77 12.04 -9.24 -7.63
N VAL A 78 10.74 -9.10 -7.41
CA VAL A 78 10.16 -8.10 -6.50
C VAL A 78 10.17 -8.57 -5.04
N GLY A 79 9.94 -7.65 -4.10
CA GLY A 79 9.81 -7.96 -2.68
C GLY A 79 11.13 -8.33 -1.98
N ARG A 80 12.28 -8.12 -2.63
CA ARG A 80 13.60 -8.49 -2.07
C ARG A 80 13.85 -7.86 -0.70
N LYS A 81 13.61 -6.55 -0.55
CA LYS A 81 13.73 -5.86 0.75
C LYS A 81 12.72 -6.36 1.78
N PHE A 82 11.52 -6.75 1.37
CA PHE A 82 10.52 -7.35 2.24
C PHE A 82 11.00 -8.68 2.81
N LEU A 83 11.59 -9.53 1.97
CA LEU A 83 12.20 -10.80 2.40
C LEU A 83 13.42 -10.59 3.30
N LEU A 84 14.26 -9.58 3.00
CA LEU A 84 15.40 -9.23 3.84
C LEU A 84 14.97 -8.77 5.24
N ALA A 85 13.96 -7.90 5.33
CA ALA A 85 13.35 -7.50 6.60
C ALA A 85 12.70 -8.69 7.34
N GLY A 86 12.29 -9.70 6.58
CA GLY A 86 11.66 -10.93 7.05
C GLY A 86 12.59 -11.98 7.66
N LYS A 87 13.92 -11.84 7.58
CA LYS A 87 14.86 -12.86 8.08
C LYS A 87 14.68 -13.20 9.57
N GLY A 88 14.25 -12.23 10.38
CA GLY A 88 13.97 -12.38 11.81
C GLY A 88 12.48 -12.55 12.15
N GLY A 89 11.65 -12.94 11.19
CA GLY A 89 10.21 -13.15 11.42
C GLY A 89 9.28 -12.14 10.74
N LEU A 90 9.81 -11.05 10.18
CA LEU A 90 9.06 -9.91 9.63
C LEU A 90 8.26 -9.12 10.68
N ASN A 91 8.88 -8.08 11.23
CA ASN A 91 8.16 -7.10 12.03
C ASN A 91 7.25 -6.26 11.11
N LEU A 92 5.95 -6.55 11.10
CA LEU A 92 4.96 -5.90 10.23
C LEU A 92 4.57 -4.52 10.71
N THR A 93 4.32 -4.40 12.01
CA THR A 93 3.84 -3.17 12.66
C THR A 93 4.00 -3.28 14.18
N HIS A 94 3.36 -2.39 14.94
CA HIS A 94 3.41 -2.38 16.40
C HIS A 94 2.01 -2.27 17.01
N ALA A 95 1.82 -2.83 18.20
CA ALA A 95 0.52 -2.99 18.84
C ALA A 95 0.15 -1.86 19.85
N GLU A 96 0.90 -0.77 19.87
CA GLU A 96 0.60 0.35 20.76
C GLU A 96 -0.63 1.16 20.27
N PRO A 97 -1.26 1.95 21.16
CA PRO A 97 -2.31 2.88 20.76
C PRO A 97 -1.88 3.83 19.63
N MET A 98 -2.79 4.16 18.71
CA MET A 98 -2.50 5.01 17.54
C MET A 98 -1.80 6.32 17.90
N ALA A 99 -2.23 6.98 19.00
CA ALA A 99 -1.63 8.23 19.45
C ALA A 99 -0.14 8.09 19.82
N LEU A 100 0.28 6.94 20.36
CA LEU A 100 1.68 6.65 20.67
C LEU A 100 2.43 6.20 19.40
N PHE A 101 1.79 5.40 18.55
CA PHE A 101 2.38 4.96 17.29
C PHE A 101 2.73 6.15 16.38
N ALA A 102 1.84 7.14 16.28
CA ALA A 102 2.05 8.37 15.53
C ALA A 102 3.31 9.13 15.94
N GLN A 103 3.63 9.15 17.25
CA GLN A 103 4.81 9.84 17.78
C GLN A 103 6.14 9.22 17.32
N ARG A 104 6.13 7.95 16.88
CA ARG A 104 7.34 7.26 16.39
C ARG A 104 7.89 7.83 15.09
N PHE A 105 7.10 8.61 14.37
CA PHE A 105 7.52 9.25 13.12
C PHE A 105 8.15 10.63 13.36
N GLY A 106 8.17 11.11 14.61
CA GLY A 106 8.73 12.41 14.98
C GLY A 106 8.05 13.59 14.28
N ASP A 107 8.64 14.78 14.42
CA ASP A 107 8.09 16.01 13.84
C ASP A 107 8.12 16.00 12.31
N GLU A 108 9.15 15.40 11.71
CA GLU A 108 9.26 15.20 10.25
C GLU A 108 8.18 14.26 9.70
N GLY A 109 7.55 13.47 10.59
CA GLY A 109 6.45 12.56 10.28
C GLY A 109 5.09 13.24 10.18
N ALA A 110 4.96 14.53 10.50
CA ALA A 110 3.68 15.25 10.46
C ALA A 110 2.92 15.08 9.12
N PRO A 111 3.57 15.14 7.94
CA PRO A 111 2.89 14.90 6.66
C PRO A 111 2.37 13.46 6.49
N LEU A 112 2.93 12.49 7.21
CA LEU A 112 2.55 11.07 7.15
C LEU A 112 1.39 10.74 8.08
N LEU A 113 1.17 11.51 9.15
CA LEU A 113 0.12 11.23 10.15
C LEU A 113 -1.26 10.97 9.54
N PRO A 114 -1.70 11.72 8.51
CA PRO A 114 -3.00 11.45 7.93
C PRO A 114 -3.01 10.11 7.17
N MET A 115 -1.93 9.77 6.47
CA MET A 115 -1.78 8.46 5.82
C MET A 115 -1.77 7.32 6.86
N ILE A 116 -1.05 7.50 7.96
CA ILE A 116 -0.97 6.54 9.07
C ILE A 116 -2.33 6.36 9.75
N ALA A 117 -3.13 7.42 9.87
CA ALA A 117 -4.49 7.35 10.39
C ALA A 117 -5.42 6.57 9.46
N SER A 118 -5.22 6.65 8.14
CA SER A 118 -6.01 5.92 7.14
C SER A 118 -5.61 4.46 6.95
N PHE A 119 -4.31 4.16 7.08
CA PHE A 119 -3.75 2.82 6.90
C PHE A 119 -2.66 2.58 7.95
N GLY A 120 -3.10 2.31 9.18
CA GLY A 120 -2.24 2.17 10.35
C GLY A 120 -2.00 0.72 10.77
N PRO A 121 -1.55 0.50 12.02
CA PRO A 121 -1.24 -0.84 12.51
C PRO A 121 -2.39 -1.84 12.44
N ALA A 122 -3.63 -1.39 12.70
CA ALA A 122 -4.80 -2.26 12.63
C ALA A 122 -5.09 -2.69 11.19
N GLU A 123 -4.98 -1.77 10.24
CA GLU A 123 -5.20 -2.00 8.81
C GLU A 123 -4.11 -2.92 8.24
N VAL A 124 -2.84 -2.75 8.65
CA VAL A 124 -1.74 -3.67 8.28
C VAL A 124 -2.03 -5.10 8.75
N ARG A 125 -2.54 -5.28 9.98
CA ARG A 125 -2.91 -6.62 10.49
C ARG A 125 -4.10 -7.20 9.74
N ALA A 126 -5.12 -6.39 9.45
CA ALA A 126 -6.27 -6.80 8.67
C ALA A 126 -5.88 -7.19 7.22
N TRP A 127 -4.95 -6.43 6.61
CA TRP A 127 -4.39 -6.72 5.30
C TRP A 127 -3.68 -8.08 5.28
N ALA A 128 -2.84 -8.37 6.27
CA ALA A 128 -2.16 -9.66 6.42
C ALA A 128 -3.17 -10.80 6.61
N ALA A 129 -4.18 -10.61 7.46
CA ALA A 129 -5.24 -11.59 7.67
C ALA A 129 -6.02 -11.88 6.38
N GLY A 130 -6.32 -10.85 5.58
CA GLY A 130 -6.96 -11.03 4.26
C GLY A 130 -6.09 -11.82 3.27
N LEU A 131 -4.77 -11.86 3.48
CA LEU A 131 -3.83 -12.69 2.71
C LEU A 131 -3.69 -14.12 3.29
N GLY A 132 -4.47 -14.46 4.31
CA GLY A 132 -4.45 -15.75 4.99
C GLY A 132 -3.29 -15.91 5.97
N VAL A 133 -2.72 -14.80 6.47
CA VAL A 133 -1.61 -14.81 7.42
C VAL A 133 -2.03 -14.17 8.73
N ASP A 134 -2.17 -15.00 9.76
CA ASP A 134 -2.43 -14.54 11.11
C ASP A 134 -1.20 -13.85 11.72
N THR A 135 -1.46 -12.96 12.69
CA THR A 135 -0.40 -12.20 13.37
C THR A 135 -0.52 -12.29 14.88
N PHE A 136 0.62 -12.26 15.57
CA PHE A 136 0.69 -12.16 17.04
C PHE A 136 1.54 -10.97 17.47
N VAL A 137 1.35 -10.54 18.71
CA VAL A 137 2.10 -9.45 19.35
C VAL A 137 3.21 -10.06 20.20
N GLY A 138 4.46 -9.73 19.92
CA GLY A 138 5.61 -10.12 20.74
C GLY A 138 5.72 -9.31 22.02
N SER A 139 6.59 -9.73 22.94
CA SER A 139 6.82 -9.05 24.24
C SER A 139 7.27 -7.59 24.11
N SER A 140 7.87 -7.22 22.99
CA SER A 140 8.27 -5.84 22.67
C SER A 140 7.18 -4.98 22.04
N GLY A 141 5.95 -5.51 21.88
CA GLY A 141 4.84 -4.85 21.19
C GLY A 141 4.92 -4.93 19.66
N ARG A 142 6.03 -5.43 19.09
CA ARG A 142 6.17 -5.72 17.66
C ARG A 142 5.22 -6.82 17.21
N VAL A 143 4.70 -6.68 16.00
CA VAL A 143 3.71 -7.60 15.42
C VAL A 143 4.35 -8.45 14.32
N PHE A 144 4.19 -9.76 14.42
CA PHE A 144 4.80 -10.73 13.50
C PHE A 144 3.74 -11.69 12.94
N PRO A 145 3.93 -12.23 11.72
CA PRO A 145 3.27 -13.46 11.26
C PRO A 145 3.41 -14.59 12.27
N THR A 146 2.36 -15.38 12.48
CA THR A 146 2.38 -16.54 13.42
C THR A 146 3.40 -17.60 13.05
N ASP A 147 3.70 -17.78 11.76
CA ASP A 147 4.71 -18.71 11.26
C ASP A 147 6.14 -18.14 11.26
N MET A 148 6.32 -16.89 11.69
CA MET A 148 7.60 -16.15 11.71
C MET A 148 8.30 -16.15 10.34
N LYS A 149 7.55 -16.09 9.24
CA LYS A 149 8.11 -16.08 7.88
C LYS A 149 7.47 -15.01 7.00
N ALA A 150 8.31 -14.22 6.31
CA ALA A 150 7.83 -13.27 5.31
C ALA A 150 7.35 -13.92 4.01
N ALA A 151 7.96 -15.05 3.62
CA ALA A 151 7.78 -15.62 2.29
C ALA A 151 6.32 -16.05 1.99
N PRO A 152 5.58 -16.68 2.91
CA PRO A 152 4.17 -17.02 2.68
C PRO A 152 3.30 -15.79 2.42
N LEU A 153 3.48 -14.72 3.22
CA LEU A 153 2.77 -13.46 3.05
C LEU A 153 3.07 -12.81 1.70
N LEU A 154 4.35 -12.68 1.33
CA LEU A 154 4.72 -12.12 0.02
C LEU A 154 4.16 -12.95 -1.14
N ARG A 155 4.21 -14.28 -1.05
CA ARG A 155 3.66 -15.17 -2.09
C ARG A 155 2.16 -14.97 -2.26
N ALA A 156 1.41 -14.94 -1.17
CA ALA A 156 -0.03 -14.68 -1.19
C ALA A 156 -0.33 -13.30 -1.80
N TRP A 157 0.47 -12.30 -1.44
CA TRP A 157 0.32 -10.94 -1.96
C TRP A 157 0.55 -10.85 -3.46
N LEU A 158 1.67 -11.42 -3.96
CA LEU A 158 1.95 -11.45 -5.39
C LEU A 158 0.90 -12.24 -6.18
N HIS A 159 0.33 -13.30 -5.59
CA HIS A 159 -0.78 -14.02 -6.20
C HIS A 159 -2.04 -13.14 -6.32
N ARG A 160 -2.41 -12.42 -5.25
CA ARG A 160 -3.53 -11.48 -5.26
C ARG A 160 -3.33 -10.38 -6.31
N LEU A 161 -2.14 -9.78 -6.40
CA LEU A 161 -1.81 -8.75 -7.38
C LEU A 161 -1.97 -9.24 -8.83
N ARG A 162 -1.47 -10.45 -9.14
CA ARG A 162 -1.66 -11.05 -10.46
C ARG A 162 -3.14 -11.30 -10.77
N ARG A 163 -3.93 -11.76 -9.78
CA ARG A 163 -5.38 -11.94 -9.93
C ARG A 163 -6.11 -10.62 -10.13
N ALA A 164 -5.61 -9.54 -9.57
CA ALA A 164 -6.11 -8.18 -9.79
C ALA A 164 -5.65 -7.57 -11.14
N GLY A 165 -4.94 -8.33 -11.98
CA GLY A 165 -4.52 -7.89 -13.31
C GLY A 165 -3.24 -7.05 -13.34
N VAL A 166 -2.51 -6.94 -12.22
CA VAL A 166 -1.20 -6.26 -12.20
C VAL A 166 -0.19 -7.06 -13.01
N ARG A 167 0.41 -6.40 -14.00
CA ARG A 167 1.50 -6.97 -14.82
C ARG A 167 2.86 -6.60 -14.23
N PHE A 168 3.80 -7.54 -14.27
CA PHE A 168 5.14 -7.37 -13.72
C PHE A 168 6.16 -7.37 -14.86
N SER A 169 7.13 -6.45 -14.79
CA SER A 169 8.29 -6.38 -15.68
C SER A 169 9.54 -6.23 -14.81
N MET A 170 10.43 -7.21 -14.88
CA MET A 170 11.61 -7.39 -14.02
C MET A 170 12.82 -7.73 -14.86
#